data_AF-A0A6G3XG32-F1
#
_entry.id   AF-A0A6G3XG32-F1
#
_cell.length_a   1.000
_cell.length_b   1.000
_cell.length_c   1.000
_cell.angle_alpha   90.00
_cell.angle_beta   90.00
_cell.angle_gamma   90.00
#
_symmetry.space_group_name_H-M   'P 1'
#
loop_
_entity.id
_entity.type
_entity.pdbx_description
1 polymer ?
#
loop_
_entity_poly.entity_id
_entity_poly.type
_entity_poly.pdbx_seq_one_letter_code
_entity_poly.pdbx_strand_id
1 'polypeptide(L)' 'LATDEDREGEAIAWHLQEVLRPKVPVHRMVFHEITKDAIRAAVANPRELNQRMVDAQETRRILDRLYGYEV' A
#
# COMPACT_ATOMS: atom_id res chain seq x y z
N LEU A 1 6.41 3.22 -5.44
CA LEU A 1 5.81 3.16 -4.09
C LEU A 1 6.39 1.94 -3.38
N ALA A 2 7.11 2.13 -2.27
CA ALA A 2 7.94 1.11 -1.64
C ALA A 2 7.61 0.94 -0.14
N THR A 3 6.32 0.99 0.18
CA THR A 3 5.79 0.77 1.54
C THR A 3 5.79 -0.72 1.89
N ASP A 4 5.55 -1.05 3.15
CA ASP A 4 5.54 -2.45 3.61
C ASP A 4 4.49 -3.30 2.89
N GLU A 5 4.73 -4.61 2.82
CA GLU A 5 3.83 -5.58 2.18
C GLU A 5 2.73 -6.05 3.14
N ASP A 6 1.93 -5.11 3.61
CA ASP A 6 0.72 -5.40 4.36
C ASP A 6 -0.42 -4.47 3.91
N ARG A 7 -1.60 -4.64 4.51
CA ARG A 7 -2.78 -3.84 4.18
C ARG A 7 -2.60 -2.35 4.48
N GLU A 8 -1.81 -1.98 5.49
CA GLU A 8 -1.56 -0.59 5.85
C GLU A 8 -0.61 0.06 4.83
N GLY A 9 0.48 -0.61 4.51
CA GLY A 9 1.42 -0.21 3.47
C GLY A 9 0.75 -0.08 2.10
N GLU A 10 -0.18 -0.98 1.77
CA GLU A 10 -0.95 -0.90 0.52
C GLU A 10 -1.90 0.31 0.51
N ALA A 11 -2.60 0.59 1.61
CA ALA A 11 -3.47 1.76 1.72
C ALA A 11 -2.67 3.08 1.68
N ILE A 12 -1.48 3.14 2.29
CA ILE A 12 -0.59 4.30 2.21
C ILE A 12 -0.16 4.53 0.76
N ALA A 13 0.26 3.47 0.06
CA ALA A 13 0.67 3.56 -1.34
C ALA A 13 -0.50 4.04 -2.22
N TRP A 14 -1.69 3.50 -2.02
CA TRP A 14 -2.90 3.93 -2.71
C TRP A 14 -3.24 5.40 -2.47
N HIS A 15 -3.26 5.85 -1.21
CA HIS A 15 -3.51 7.27 -0.88
C HIS A 15 -2.47 8.21 -1.50
N LEU A 16 -1.18 7.83 -1.52
CA LEU A 16 -0.14 8.61 -2.19
C LEU A 16 -0.44 8.76 -3.69
N GLN A 17 -0.88 7.69 -4.35
CA GLN A 17 -1.24 7.73 -5.76
C GLN A 17 -2.45 8.65 -6.02
N GLU A 18 -3.51 8.53 -5.22
CA GLU A 18 -4.72 9.35 -5.34
C GLU A 18 -4.47 10.84 -5.12
N VAL A 19 -3.61 11.18 -4.14
CA VAL A 19 -3.28 12.58 -3.80
C VAL A 19 -2.32 13.18 -4.82
N LEU A 20 -1.27 12.44 -5.21
CA LEU A 20 -0.23 12.98 -6.10
C LEU A 20 -0.65 13.00 -7.58
N ARG A 21 -1.59 12.15 -7.99
CA ARG A 21 -2.07 12.00 -9.38
C ARG A 21 -0.92 12.04 -10.39
N PRO A 22 0.07 11.13 -10.25
CA PRO A 22 1.30 11.19 -11.01
C PRO A 22 1.03 11.05 -12.51
N LYS A 23 1.71 11.88 -13.31
CA LYS A 23 1.68 11.82 -14.78
C LYS A 23 2.76 10.90 -15.36
N VAL A 24 3.53 10.26 -14.48
CA VAL A 24 4.61 9.33 -14.82
C VAL A 24 4.19 7.92 -14.40
N PRO A 25 4.75 6.87 -15.03
CA PRO A 25 4.51 5.49 -14.60
C PRO A 25 4.85 5.31 -13.13
N VAL A 26 3.92 4.70 -12.39
CA VAL A 26 4.09 4.37 -10.98
C VAL A 26 4.21 2.86 -10.87
N HIS A 27 5.17 2.41 -10.06
CA HIS A 27 5.37 1.00 -9.79
C HIS A 27 5.32 0.75 -8.28
N ARG A 28 4.66 -0.33 -7.87
CA ARG A 28 4.64 -0.80 -6.48
C ARG A 28 5.76 -1.82 -6.30
N MET A 29 6.69 -1.53 -5.40
CA MET A 29 7.76 -2.45 -5.02
C MET A 29 7.47 -3.02 -3.64
N VAL A 30 7.65 -4.32 -3.46
CA VAL A 30 7.52 -4.98 -2.15
C VAL A 30 8.74 -5.80 -1.82
N PHE A 31 9.05 -5.85 -0.54
CA PHE A 31 10.16 -6.60 0.03
C PHE A 31 9.83 -6.93 1.49
N HIS A 32 10.27 -8.10 1.96
CA HIS A 32 10.11 -8.53 3.35
C HIS A 32 11.34 -8.24 4.22
N GLU A 33 12.44 -7.84 3.60
CA GLU A 33 13.69 -7.54 4.27
C GLU A 33 14.44 -6.41 3.55
N ILE A 34 15.21 -5.64 4.30
CA ILE A 34 15.99 -4.51 3.78
C ILE A 34 17.42 -4.99 3.51
N THR A 35 17.56 -5.92 2.56
CA THR A 35 18.85 -6.41 2.07
C THR A 35 19.11 -5.92 0.65
N LYS A 36 20.39 -5.79 0.27
CA LYS A 36 20.77 -5.32 -1.06
C LYS A 36 20.15 -6.16 -2.19
N ASP A 37 20.10 -7.47 -2.00
CA ASP A 37 19.60 -8.40 -3.00
C ASP A 37 18.06 -8.38 -3.06
N ALA A 38 17.38 -8.31 -1.91
CA ALA A 38 15.92 -8.18 -1.85
C ALA A 38 15.43 -6.89 -2.53
N ILE A 39 16.09 -5.75 -2.26
CA ILE A 39 15.74 -4.48 -2.90
C ILE A 39 15.95 -4.55 -4.42
N ARG A 40 17.05 -5.13 -4.89
CA ARG A 40 17.29 -5.30 -6.33
C ARG A 40 16.25 -6.19 -6.99
N ALA A 41 15.86 -7.29 -6.35
CA ALA A 41 14.81 -8.17 -6.82
C ALA A 41 13.45 -7.45 -6.89
N ALA A 42 13.12 -6.64 -5.89
CA ALA A 42 11.89 -5.86 -5.83
C ALA A 42 11.82 -4.76 -6.90
N VAL A 43 12.94 -4.11 -7.22
CA VAL A 43 13.03 -3.13 -8.33
C VAL A 43 12.79 -3.82 -9.67
N ALA A 44 13.37 -5.01 -9.86
CA ALA A 44 13.25 -5.75 -11.12
C ALA A 44 11.86 -6.35 -11.35
N ASN A 45 11.10 -6.62 -10.28
CA ASN A 45 9.78 -7.25 -10.33
C ASN A 45 8.74 -6.39 -9.60
N PRO A 46 8.40 -5.20 -10.13
CA PRO A 46 7.32 -4.41 -9.55
C PRO A 46 5.97 -5.11 -9.73
N ARG A 47 5.05 -4.83 -8.81
CA ARG A 47 3.65 -5.24 -8.90
C ARG A 47 2.74 -4.04 -9.12
N GLU A 48 1.48 -4.33 -9.40
CA GLU A 48 0.39 -3.34 -9.33
C GLU A 48 -0.11 -3.21 -7.90
N LEU A 49 -0.81 -2.12 -7.61
CA LEU A 49 -1.50 -1.97 -6.33
C LEU A 49 -2.59 -3.03 -6.18
N ASN A 50 -2.63 -3.67 -5.01
CA ASN A 50 -3.65 -4.64 -4.66
C ASN A 50 -4.87 -3.94 -4.05
N GLN A 51 -5.86 -3.62 -4.90
CA GLN A 51 -7.08 -2.94 -4.47
C GLN A 51 -7.83 -3.69 -3.35
N ARG A 52 -7.81 -5.03 -3.33
CA ARG A 52 -8.49 -5.80 -2.26
C ARG A 52 -7.87 -5.58 -0.88
N MET A 53 -6.57 -5.33 -0.81
CA MET A 53 -5.88 -5.01 0.45
C MET A 53 -6.19 -3.59 0.91
N VAL A 54 -6.31 -2.65 -0.03
CA VAL A 54 -6.77 -1.29 0.23
C VAL A 54 -8.19 -1.31 0.81
N ASP A 55 -9.13 -1.96 0.12
CA ASP A 55 -10.53 -2.05 0.53
C ASP A 55 -10.67 -2.70 1.92
N ALA A 56 -9.85 -3.73 2.20
CA ALA A 56 -9.83 -4.37 3.52
C ALA A 56 -9.33 -3.44 4.62
N GLN A 57 -8.34 -2.58 4.33
CA GLN A 57 -7.84 -1.58 5.27
C GLN A 57 -8.89 -0.47 5.50
N GLU A 58 -9.51 0.03 4.45
CA GLU A 58 -10.56 1.05 4.53
C GLU A 58 -11.78 0.54 5.29
N THR A 59 -12.20 -0.70 5.03
CA THR A 59 -13.32 -1.35 5.74
C THR A 59 -13.04 -1.40 7.25
N ARG A 60 -11.84 -1.83 7.65
CA ARG A 60 -11.44 -1.84 9.06
C ARG A 60 -11.46 -0.43 9.65
N ARG A 61 -10.92 0.55 8.93
CA ARG A 61 -10.86 1.95 9.39
C ARG A 61 -12.25 2.55 9.59
N ILE A 62 -13.19 2.28 8.68
CA ILE A 62 -14.57 2.74 8.78
C ILE A 62 -15.27 2.02 9.94
N LEU A 63 -15.11 0.71 10.06
CA LEU A 63 -15.68 -0.07 11.17
C LEU A 63 -15.22 0.47 12.53
N ASP A 64 -13.91 0.67 12.71
CA ASP A 64 -13.33 1.20 13.95
C ASP A 64 -13.87 2.61 14.25
N ARG A 65 -14.11 3.42 13.21
CA ARG A 65 -14.71 4.76 13.36
C ARG A 65 -16.17 4.71 13.78
N LEU A 66 -16.96 3.82 13.17
CA LEU A 66 -18.38 3.66 13.52
C LEU A 66 -18.51 3.16 14.96
N TYR A 67 -17.77 2.11 15.30
CA TYR A 67 -17.79 1.55 16.64
C TYR A 67 -17.36 2.57 17.69
N GLY A 68 -16.24 3.28 17.47
CA GLY A 68 -15.75 4.29 18.40
C GLY A 68 -16.58 5.59 18.45
N TYR A 69 -17.60 5.75 17.60
CA TYR A 69 -18.53 6.87 17.65
C TYR A 69 -19.85 6.51 18.32
N GLU A 70 -20.35 5.29 18.11
CA GLU A 70 -21.59 4.79 18.71
C GLU A 70 -21.43 4.32 20.16
N VAL A 71 -20.24 3.86 20.55
CA VAL A 71 -19.92 3.32 21.88
C VAL A 71 -19.06 4.30 22.67
#